data_AF-A0A1R0IQ43-F1
#
_entry.id   AF-A0A1R0IQ43-F1
#
_cell.length_a   1.000
_cell.length_b   1.000
_cell.length_c   1.000
_cell.angle_alpha   90.00
_cell.angle_beta   90.00
_cell.angle_gamma   90.00
#
_symmetry.space_group_name_H-M   'P 1'
#
loop_
_entity.id
_entity.type
_entity.pdbx_description
1 polymer ?
#
loop_
_entity_poly.entity_id
_entity_poly.type
_entity_poly.pdbx_seq_one_letter_code
_entity_poly.pdbx_strand_id
1 'polypeptide(L)'
;MEVTLSQLIESAPELAVALRTDIRKGKLAAKRQEGVAGRPYVVDTQALMQSDREAFRQLAQDLEAGREVVRSRNSNTGRIHHTPTIGNEANWQPFMKIMESQQSMMSQLLEVLTDEMRHRQERVDRQAREMQELSYKLGQSHQQIERLERLLKDHAENHLEQA
;
A
#
# COMPACT_ATOMS: atom_id res chain seq x y z
N MET A 1 -31.74 4.37 -6.87
CA MET A 1 -31.49 4.78 -5.47
C MET A 1 -30.00 4.95 -5.33
N GLU A 2 -29.51 6.08 -4.82
CA GLU A 2 -28.07 6.29 -4.69
C GLU A 2 -27.54 5.64 -3.40
N VAL A 3 -26.58 4.74 -3.52
CA VAL A 3 -25.93 4.04 -2.41
C VAL A 3 -24.43 4.31 -2.43
N THR A 4 -23.86 4.53 -1.26
CA THR A 4 -22.41 4.74 -1.14
C THR A 4 -21.67 3.41 -1.27
N LEU A 5 -20.46 3.45 -1.82
CA LEU A 5 -19.57 2.30 -1.89
C LEU A 5 -19.29 1.70 -0.51
N SER A 6 -19.24 2.53 0.54
CA SER A 6 -19.09 2.04 1.92
C SER A 6 -20.28 1.18 2.34
N GLN A 7 -21.52 1.61 2.06
CA GLN A 7 -22.73 0.82 2.36
C GLN A 7 -22.79 -0.49 1.58
N LEU A 8 -22.33 -0.49 0.32
CA LEU A 8 -22.23 -1.71 -0.50
C LEU A 8 -21.20 -2.69 0.07
N ILE A 9 -20.08 -2.18 0.60
CA ILE A 9 -19.04 -2.99 1.24
C ILE A 9 -19.51 -3.54 2.58
N GLU A 10 -20.25 -2.75 3.37
CA GLU A 10 -20.79 -3.19 4.66
C GLU A 10 -21.85 -4.28 4.51
N SER A 11 -22.67 -4.20 3.47
CA SER A 11 -23.70 -5.22 3.18
C SER A 11 -23.11 -6.51 2.58
N ALA A 12 -22.03 -6.41 1.80
CA ALA A 12 -21.35 -7.57 1.24
C ALA A 12 -19.81 -7.38 1.23
N PRO A 13 -19.12 -7.71 2.33
CA PRO A 13 -17.67 -7.49 2.46
C PRO A 13 -16.86 -8.32 1.46
N GLU A 14 -17.35 -9.51 1.09
CA GLU A 14 -16.74 -10.39 0.10
C GLU A 14 -16.66 -9.75 -1.30
N LEU A 15 -17.57 -8.83 -1.61
CA LEU A 15 -17.64 -8.13 -2.90
C LEU A 15 -16.87 -6.81 -2.91
N ALA A 16 -16.23 -6.43 -1.79
CA ALA A 16 -15.60 -5.12 -1.64
C ALA A 16 -14.44 -4.88 -2.63
N VAL A 17 -13.60 -5.89 -2.83
CA VAL A 17 -12.45 -5.82 -3.76
C VAL A 17 -12.95 -5.73 -5.21
N ALA A 18 -13.98 -6.51 -5.53
CA ALA A 18 -14.65 -6.53 -6.82
C ALA A 18 -15.28 -5.17 -7.16
N LEU A 19 -16.07 -4.60 -6.23
CA LEU A 19 -16.73 -3.29 -6.39
C LEU A 19 -15.70 -2.17 -6.58
N ARG A 20 -14.65 -2.11 -5.75
CA ARG A 20 -13.58 -1.11 -5.89
C ARG A 20 -12.86 -1.21 -7.24
N THR A 21 -12.63 -2.44 -7.71
CA THR A 21 -11.94 -2.69 -8.98
C THR A 21 -12.79 -2.29 -10.18
N ASP A 22 -14.08 -2.60 -10.16
CA ASP A 22 -15.00 -2.30 -11.28
C ASP A 22 -15.34 -0.81 -11.36
N ILE A 23 -15.38 -0.12 -10.23
CA ILE A 23 -15.46 1.35 -10.18
C ILE A 23 -14.19 1.98 -10.75
N ARG A 24 -13.00 1.51 -10.33
CA ARG A 24 -11.72 2.03 -10.85
C ARG A 24 -11.55 1.79 -12.35
N LYS A 25 -12.06 0.65 -12.85
CA LYS A 25 -12.02 0.29 -14.28
C LYS A 25 -13.14 0.95 -15.10
N GLY A 26 -14.02 1.74 -14.49
CA GLY A 26 -15.14 2.42 -15.15
C GLY A 26 -16.25 1.48 -15.64
N LYS A 27 -16.25 0.22 -15.21
CA LYS A 27 -17.30 -0.76 -15.55
C LYS A 27 -18.58 -0.53 -14.77
N LEU A 28 -18.47 0.11 -13.62
CA LEU A 28 -19.60 0.51 -12.79
C LEU A 28 -19.61 2.04 -12.69
N ALA A 29 -20.70 2.65 -13.12
CA ALA A 29 -20.87 4.10 -13.09
C ALA A 29 -20.98 4.58 -11.63
N ALA A 30 -19.90 5.16 -11.13
CA ALA A 30 -19.84 5.73 -9.79
C ALA A 30 -19.46 7.21 -9.86
N LYS A 31 -20.18 8.05 -9.11
CA LYS A 31 -19.86 9.48 -8.95
C LYS A 31 -19.17 9.68 -7.61
N ARG A 32 -18.13 10.51 -7.59
CA ARG A 32 -17.45 10.86 -6.35
C ARG A 32 -18.21 12.01 -5.69
N GLN A 33 -18.68 11.81 -4.46
CA GLN A 33 -19.41 12.88 -3.76
C GLN A 33 -18.41 13.93 -3.24
N GLU A 34 -18.58 15.17 -3.70
CA GLU A 34 -17.77 16.31 -3.26
C GLU A 34 -18.36 16.91 -1.97
N GLY A 35 -17.49 17.41 -1.08
CA GLY A 35 -17.91 18.04 0.18
C GLY A 35 -18.01 17.13 1.41
N VAL A 36 -17.82 15.81 1.26
CA VAL A 36 -17.77 14.84 2.39
C VAL A 36 -16.33 14.39 2.64
N ALA A 37 -15.89 14.41 3.91
CA ALA A 37 -14.56 13.92 4.30
C ALA A 37 -14.38 12.47 3.83
N GLY A 38 -13.27 12.19 3.12
CA GLY A 38 -13.01 10.88 2.52
C GLY A 38 -13.57 10.68 1.10
N ARG A 39 -14.41 11.60 0.60
CA ARG A 39 -14.91 11.64 -0.79
C ARG A 39 -15.38 10.26 -1.32
N PRO A 40 -16.43 9.69 -0.71
CA PRO A 40 -16.91 8.36 -1.04
C PRO A 40 -17.45 8.31 -2.48
N TYR A 41 -17.32 7.14 -3.09
CA TYR A 41 -17.98 6.84 -4.36
C TYR A 41 -19.45 6.50 -4.10
N VAL A 42 -20.33 7.07 -4.91
CA VAL A 42 -21.77 6.83 -4.89
C VAL A 42 -22.13 6.12 -6.20
N VAL A 43 -22.88 5.04 -6.09
CA VAL A 43 -23.32 4.21 -7.20
C VAL A 43 -24.85 4.21 -7.20
N ASP A 44 -25.46 4.30 -8.37
CA ASP A 44 -26.91 4.12 -8.48
C ASP A 44 -27.25 2.62 -8.45
N THR A 45 -28.28 2.24 -7.68
CA THR A 45 -28.77 0.85 -7.63
C THR A 45 -29.15 0.32 -9.01
N GLN A 46 -29.65 1.18 -9.89
CA GLN A 46 -29.98 0.78 -11.27
C GLN A 46 -28.74 0.36 -12.07
N ALA A 47 -27.60 1.02 -11.85
CA ALA A 47 -26.33 0.66 -12.49
C ALA A 47 -25.76 -0.65 -11.94
N LEU A 48 -26.03 -0.99 -10.66
CA LEU A 48 -25.66 -2.28 -10.06
C LEU A 48 -26.52 -3.43 -10.62
N MET A 49 -27.82 -3.20 -10.84
CA MET A 49 -28.73 -4.18 -11.44
C MET A 49 -28.42 -4.48 -12.91
N GLN A 50 -27.87 -3.50 -13.64
CA GLN A 50 -27.46 -3.64 -15.04
C GLN A 50 -26.04 -4.20 -15.20
N SER A 51 -25.35 -4.52 -14.09
CA SER A 51 -24.01 -5.07 -14.15
C SER A 51 -24.01 -6.54 -14.58
N ASP A 52 -22.97 -6.93 -15.34
CA ASP A 52 -22.75 -8.31 -15.81
C ASP A 52 -22.59 -9.33 -14.67
N ARG A 53 -22.36 -8.87 -13.43
CA ARG A 53 -22.16 -9.73 -12.26
C ARG A 53 -23.46 -9.97 -11.52
N GLU A 54 -23.88 -11.24 -11.48
CA GLU A 54 -25.02 -11.72 -10.70
C GLU A 54 -24.98 -11.31 -9.23
N ALA A 55 -23.80 -11.37 -8.61
CA ALA A 55 -23.60 -10.94 -7.23
C ALA A 55 -23.93 -9.46 -6.98
N PHE A 56 -23.75 -8.58 -7.98
CA PHE A 56 -24.10 -7.16 -7.86
C PHE A 56 -25.59 -6.91 -8.06
N ARG A 57 -26.24 -7.73 -8.91
CA ARG A 57 -27.69 -7.70 -9.11
C ARG A 57 -28.43 -8.15 -7.85
N GLN A 58 -27.94 -9.22 -7.24
CA GLN A 58 -28.49 -9.74 -5.99
C GLN A 58 -28.32 -8.74 -4.85
N LEU A 59 -27.14 -8.10 -4.75
CA LEU A 59 -26.90 -7.02 -3.78
C LEU A 59 -27.84 -5.82 -3.98
N ALA A 60 -28.07 -5.40 -5.22
CA ALA A 60 -29.01 -4.30 -5.50
C ALA A 60 -30.46 -4.68 -5.16
N GLN A 61 -30.85 -5.93 -5.41
CA GLN A 61 -32.17 -6.44 -5.06
C GLN A 61 -32.37 -6.54 -3.55
N ASP A 62 -31.34 -6.96 -2.81
CA ASP A 62 -31.36 -7.02 -1.33
C ASP A 62 -31.48 -5.61 -0.71
N LEU A 63 -30.88 -4.60 -1.35
CA LEU A 63 -30.98 -3.20 -0.95
C LEU A 63 -32.34 -2.57 -1.31
N GLU A 64 -32.94 -2.93 -2.45
CA GLU A 64 -34.29 -2.49 -2.85
C GLU A 64 -35.40 -3.18 -2.05
N ALA A 65 -35.19 -4.43 -1.63
CA ALA A 65 -36.12 -5.20 -0.81
C ALA A 65 -36.27 -4.67 0.63
N GLY A 66 -35.62 -3.55 0.97
CA GLY A 66 -35.88 -2.84 2.22
C GLY A 66 -35.39 -3.58 3.46
N ARG A 67 -34.40 -4.48 3.34
CA ARG A 67 -33.56 -4.82 4.49
C ARG A 67 -32.76 -3.58 4.82
N GLU A 68 -33.37 -2.70 5.62
CA GLU A 68 -32.81 -1.44 6.07
C GLU A 68 -31.37 -1.68 6.54
N VAL A 69 -30.43 -1.29 5.68
CA VAL A 69 -29.05 -1.08 6.07
C VAL A 69 -29.14 -0.06 7.19
N VAL A 70 -28.89 -0.55 8.41
CA VAL A 70 -28.85 0.24 9.64
C VAL A 70 -28.11 1.52 9.32
N ARG A 71 -28.87 2.61 9.19
CA ARG A 71 -28.31 3.95 9.11
C ARG A 71 -27.61 4.15 10.45
N SER A 72 -26.31 3.85 10.50
CA SER A 72 -25.45 4.39 11.52
C SER A 72 -25.33 5.88 11.23
N ARG A 73 -26.36 6.62 11.69
CA ARG A 73 -26.44 8.06 11.67
C ARG A 73 -25.38 8.55 12.65
N ASN A 74 -24.15 8.64 12.19
CA ASN A 74 -23.12 9.45 12.84
C ASN A 74 -23.52 10.93 12.70
N SER A 75 -24.47 11.35 13.52
CA SER A 75 -24.65 12.73 13.92
C SER A 75 -24.80 12.73 15.44
N ASN A 76 -23.71 13.11 16.11
CA ASN A 76 -23.62 13.47 17.52
C ASN A 76 -24.95 13.99 18.09
N THR A 77 -25.41 13.39 19.19
CA THR A 77 -25.75 14.10 20.44
C THR A 77 -26.09 13.06 21.51
N GLY A 78 -25.53 13.24 22.70
CA GLY A 78 -25.60 12.28 23.79
C GLY A 78 -27.03 11.96 24.20
N ARG A 79 -27.32 10.66 24.31
CA ARG A 79 -28.29 10.11 25.24
C ARG A 79 -27.79 8.73 25.67
N ILE A 80 -27.11 8.74 26.81
CA ILE A 80 -26.76 7.54 27.55
C ILE A 80 -28.10 6.96 28.03
N HIS A 81 -28.63 5.97 27.32
CA HIS A 81 -29.69 5.11 27.83
C HIS A 81 -29.03 3.98 28.62
N HIS A 82 -28.97 4.17 29.93
CA HIS A 82 -28.62 3.12 30.89
C HIS A 82 -29.83 2.20 31.03
N THR A 83 -29.76 1.00 30.43
CA THR A 83 -30.56 -0.15 30.83
C THR A 83 -29.76 -0.96 31.86
N PRO A 84 -30.24 -1.17 33.09
CA PRO A 84 -29.54 -1.98 34.06
C PRO A 84 -29.86 -3.45 33.77
N THR A 85 -28.98 -4.14 33.06
CA THR A 85 -29.10 -5.59 32.91
C THR A 85 -27.70 -6.20 32.91
N ILE A 86 -27.29 -6.62 34.10
CA ILE A 86 -26.54 -7.85 34.42
C ILE A 86 -25.52 -8.26 33.34
N GLY A 87 -24.23 -7.99 33.59
CA GLY A 87 -23.12 -8.59 32.82
C GLY A 87 -22.02 -7.63 32.36
N ASN A 88 -21.51 -6.76 33.24
CA ASN A 88 -20.56 -5.70 32.87
C ASN A 88 -19.08 -6.13 32.74
N GLU A 89 -18.77 -7.43 32.76
CA GLU A 89 -17.39 -7.93 32.60
C GLU A 89 -17.12 -8.61 31.24
N ALA A 90 -18.15 -8.96 30.46
CA ALA A 90 -18.00 -9.75 29.24
C ALA A 90 -17.87 -8.93 27.94
N ASN A 91 -18.14 -7.63 27.95
CA ASN A 91 -18.27 -6.84 26.72
C ASN A 91 -16.95 -6.21 26.24
N TRP A 92 -15.90 -6.18 27.07
CA TRP A 92 -14.57 -5.64 26.72
C TRP A 92 -13.62 -6.69 26.15
N GLN A 93 -13.92 -7.98 26.35
CA GLN A 93 -13.11 -9.10 25.88
C GLN A 93 -12.86 -9.08 24.36
N PRO A 94 -13.85 -8.83 23.49
CA PRO A 94 -13.60 -8.76 22.04
C PRO A 94 -12.74 -7.55 21.66
N PHE A 95 -12.96 -6.41 22.31
CA PHE A 95 -12.19 -5.19 22.07
C PHE A 95 -10.72 -5.36 22.48
N MET A 96 -10.44 -5.94 23.65
CA MET A 96 -9.07 -6.20 24.11
C MET A 96 -8.34 -7.17 23.18
N LYS A 97 -9.02 -8.24 22.71
CA LYS A 97 -8.43 -9.16 21.71
C LYS A 97 -8.11 -8.47 20.39
N ILE A 98 -8.97 -7.57 19.93
CA ILE A 98 -8.70 -6.79 18.71
C ILE A 98 -7.49 -5.89 18.94
N MET A 99 -7.40 -5.19 20.07
CA MET A 99 -6.25 -4.34 20.41
C MET A 99 -4.95 -5.14 20.51
N GLU A 100 -4.96 -6.30 21.17
CA GLU A 100 -3.81 -7.20 21.26
C GLU A 100 -3.38 -7.70 19.87
N SER A 101 -4.35 -8.06 19.01
CA SER A 101 -4.05 -8.48 17.64
C SER A 101 -3.46 -7.35 16.79
N GLN A 102 -3.96 -6.12 16.94
CA GLN A 102 -3.43 -4.93 16.24
C GLN A 102 -2.03 -4.57 16.73
N GLN A 103 -1.79 -4.66 18.05
CA GLN A 103 -0.48 -4.45 18.64
C GLN A 103 0.52 -5.51 18.14
N SER A 104 0.13 -6.79 18.11
CA SER A 104 0.97 -7.87 17.60
C SER A 104 1.31 -7.67 16.13
N MET A 105 0.31 -7.32 15.30
CA MET A 105 0.51 -7.03 13.88
C MET A 105 1.46 -5.84 13.66
N MET A 106 1.30 -4.75 14.42
CA MET A 106 2.23 -3.61 14.34
C MET A 106 3.65 -4.00 14.72
N SER A 107 3.83 -4.78 15.80
CA SER A 107 5.16 -5.25 16.21
C SER A 107 5.83 -6.08 15.11
N GLN A 108 5.09 -6.99 14.48
CA GLN A 108 5.60 -7.79 13.35
C GLN A 108 5.99 -6.92 12.16
N LEU A 109 5.16 -5.91 11.81
CA LEU A 109 5.49 -4.99 10.73
C LEU A 109 6.73 -4.16 11.02
N LEU A 110 6.91 -3.70 12.27
CA LEU A 110 8.10 -2.98 12.69
C LEU A 110 9.35 -3.86 12.63
N GLU A 111 9.24 -5.13 13.02
CA GLU A 111 10.33 -6.11 12.92
C GLU A 111 10.74 -6.31 11.46
N VAL A 112 9.77 -6.60 10.58
CA VAL A 112 10.03 -6.78 9.13
C VAL A 112 10.62 -5.51 8.50
N LEU A 113 10.11 -4.33 8.86
CA LEU A 113 10.66 -3.06 8.37
C LEU A 113 12.10 -2.84 8.85
N THR A 114 12.38 -3.16 10.11
CA THR A 114 13.73 -3.02 10.68
C THR A 114 14.71 -3.96 10.00
N ASP A 115 14.30 -5.21 9.77
CA ASP A 115 15.10 -6.19 9.04
C ASP A 115 15.32 -5.77 7.59
N GLU A 116 14.29 -5.34 6.88
CA GLU A 116 14.43 -4.88 5.49
C GLU A 116 15.35 -3.66 5.39
N MET A 117 15.26 -2.71 6.33
CA MET A 117 16.17 -1.57 6.42
C MET A 117 17.63 -2.01 6.66
N ARG A 118 17.84 -2.98 7.55
CA ARG A 118 19.16 -3.55 7.80
C ARG A 118 19.73 -4.23 6.56
N HIS A 119 18.94 -5.06 5.87
CA HIS A 119 19.37 -5.72 4.63
C HIS A 119 19.67 -4.72 3.50
N ARG A 120 18.93 -3.61 3.43
CA ARG A 120 19.25 -2.51 2.50
C ARG A 120 20.57 -1.85 2.84
N GLN A 121 20.81 -1.55 4.12
CA GLN A 121 22.08 -0.97 4.56
C GLN A 121 23.26 -1.89 4.23
N GLU A 122 23.16 -3.19 4.52
CA GLU A 122 24.21 -4.16 4.22
C GLU A 122 24.48 -4.31 2.71
N ARG A 123 23.47 -4.10 1.85
CA ARG A 123 23.66 -4.04 0.38
C ARG A 123 24.42 -2.78 -0.03
N VAL A 124 24.03 -1.63 0.50
CA VAL A 124 24.69 -0.34 0.21
C VAL A 124 26.15 -0.39 0.66
N ASP A 125 26.42 -0.92 1.85
CA ASP A 125 27.79 -1.03 2.38
C ASP A 125 28.66 -1.96 1.51
N ARG A 126 28.10 -3.07 1.01
CA ARG A 126 28.80 -3.94 0.05
C ARG A 126 29.11 -3.22 -1.25
N GLN A 127 28.12 -2.54 -1.84
CA GLN A 127 28.32 -1.77 -3.06
C GLN A 127 29.35 -0.65 -2.88
N ALA A 128 29.36 0.01 -1.72
CA ALA A 128 30.35 1.03 -1.40
C ALA A 128 31.78 0.45 -1.35
N ARG A 129 31.96 -0.74 -0.76
CA ARG A 129 33.25 -1.44 -0.74
C ARG A 129 33.70 -1.86 -2.14
N GLU A 130 32.80 -2.44 -2.94
CA GLU A 130 33.09 -2.82 -4.33
C GLU A 130 33.50 -1.59 -5.17
N MET A 131 32.77 -0.47 -5.01
CA MET A 131 33.09 0.78 -5.70
C MET A 131 34.44 1.34 -5.27
N GLN A 132 34.79 1.27 -3.98
CA GLN A 132 36.12 1.67 -3.49
C GLN A 132 37.23 0.80 -4.08
N GLU A 133 37.02 -0.52 -4.17
CA GLU A 133 37.99 -1.44 -4.75
C GLU A 133 38.19 -1.19 -6.26
N LEU A 134 37.09 -0.95 -6.99
CA LEU A 134 37.14 -0.59 -8.41
C LEU A 134 37.85 0.74 -8.63
N SER A 135 37.57 1.75 -7.79
CA SER A 135 38.26 3.04 -7.84
C SER A 135 39.76 2.89 -7.60
N TYR A 136 40.16 2.07 -6.62
CA TYR A 136 41.56 1.77 -6.36
C TYR A 136 42.25 1.09 -7.54
N LYS A 137 41.61 0.06 -8.13
CA LYS A 137 42.11 -0.65 -9.33
C LYS A 137 42.23 0.29 -10.53
N LEU A 138 41.27 1.18 -10.73
CA LEU A 138 41.31 2.20 -11.79
C LEU A 138 42.48 3.16 -11.62
N GLY A 139 42.74 3.60 -10.38
CA GLY A 139 43.89 4.43 -10.05
C GLY A 139 45.22 3.72 -10.33
N GLN A 140 45.34 2.44 -9.96
CA GLN A 140 46.53 1.64 -10.29
C GLN A 140 46.72 1.49 -11.80
N SER A 141 45.65 1.24 -12.55
CA SER A 141 45.69 1.15 -14.01
C SER A 141 46.16 2.45 -14.65
N HIS A 142 45.69 3.61 -14.18
CA HIS A 142 46.19 4.91 -14.65
C HIS A 142 47.69 5.08 -14.41
N GLN A 143 48.19 4.71 -13.23
CA GLN A 143 49.63 4.78 -12.94
C GLN A 143 50.44 3.82 -13.83
N GLN A 144 49.90 2.64 -14.15
CA GLN A 144 50.56 1.71 -15.06
C GLN A 144 50.60 2.25 -16.49
N ILE A 145 49.50 2.82 -16.98
CA ILE A 145 49.43 3.47 -18.29
C ILE A 145 50.46 4.60 -18.35
N GLU A 146 50.49 5.49 -17.37
CA GLU A 146 51.43 6.60 -17.34
C GLU A 146 52.90 6.13 -17.33
N ARG A 147 53.22 5.04 -16.60
CA ARG A 147 54.56 4.43 -16.64
C ARG A 147 54.89 3.87 -18.03
N LEU A 148 53.94 3.17 -18.66
CA LEU A 148 54.13 2.61 -20.00
C LEU A 148 54.29 3.72 -21.05
N GLU A 149 53.53 4.81 -20.94
CA GLU A 149 53.67 5.98 -21.82
C GLU A 149 55.06 6.61 -21.71
N ARG A 150 55.60 6.73 -20.49
CA ARG A 150 56.98 7.21 -20.30
C ARG A 150 58.00 6.28 -20.94
N LEU A 151 57.88 4.97 -20.72
CA LEU A 151 58.78 3.99 -21.34
C LEU A 151 58.70 4.00 -22.88
N LEU A 152 57.50 4.15 -23.45
CA LEU A 152 57.32 4.27 -24.89
C LEU A 152 57.96 5.56 -25.44
N LYS A 153 57.82 6.67 -24.70
CA LYS A 153 58.46 7.94 -25.06
C LYS A 153 59.97 7.84 -25.02
N ASP A 154 60.54 7.30 -23.94
CA ASP A 154 61.97 7.07 -23.80
C ASP A 154 62.48 6.14 -24.91
N HIS A 155 61.72 5.10 -25.27
CA HIS A 155 62.12 4.20 -26.35
C HIS A 155 62.09 4.88 -27.72
N ALA A 156 61.09 5.71 -27.99
CA ALA A 156 60.99 6.48 -29.23
C ALA A 156 62.13 7.51 -29.35
N GLU A 157 62.50 8.18 -28.26
CA GLU A 157 63.63 9.12 -28.22
C GLU A 157 64.97 8.40 -28.44
N ASN A 158 65.19 7.26 -27.77
CA ASN A 158 66.42 6.47 -27.95
C ASN A 158 66.56 5.89 -29.37
N HIS A 159 65.46 5.52 -30.04
CA HIS A 159 65.50 5.06 -31.44
C HIS A 159 65.83 6.19 -32.42
N LEU A 160 65.41 7.43 -32.12
CA LEU A 160 65.76 8.60 -32.92
C LEU A 160 67.23 9.01 -32.78
N GLU A 161 67.86 8.76 -31.62
CA GLU A 161 69.29 9.02 -31.43
C GLU A 161 70.21 7.98 -32.09
N GLN A 162 69.68 6.80 -32.44
CA GLN A 162 70.43 5.70 -33.08
C GLN A 162 70.30 5.64 -34.61
N ALA A 163 69.43 6.47 -35.21
CA ALA A 163 69.19 6.54 -36.65
C ALA A 163 69.87 7.76 -37.28
#